data_AF-A0A2V7G7C5-F1
#
_entry.id   AF-A0A2V7G7C5-F1
#
_cell.length_a   1.000
_cell.length_b   1.000
_cell.length_c   1.000
_cell.angle_alpha   90.00
_cell.angle_beta   90.00
_cell.angle_gamma   90.00
#
_symmetry.space_group_name_H-M   'P 1'
#
loop_
_entity.id
_entity.type
_entity.pdbx_description
1 polymer ?
#
loop_
_entity_poly.entity_id
_entity_poly.type
_entity_poly.pdbx_seq_one_letter_code
_entity_poly.pdbx_strand_id
1 'polypeptide(L)' 'MILVDAGPLVAMVHVDDDQHERCIEAARTIRDPVGTLWPVVAEAMYRLDFSWPAQDALWELMDSARVEVLPL' A
#
# COMPACT_ATOMS: atom_id res chain seq x y z
N MET A 1 5.77 -8.03 -13.01
CA MET A 1 5.93 -7.50 -11.64
C MET A 1 5.89 -5.98 -11.69
N ILE A 2 5.04 -5.37 -10.87
CA ILE A 2 4.87 -3.91 -10.75
C ILE A 2 5.38 -3.49 -9.38
N LEU A 3 6.14 -2.40 -9.31
CA LEU A 3 6.53 -1.80 -8.04
C LEU A 3 5.48 -0.78 -7.61
N VAL A 4 5.08 -0.84 -6.34
CA VAL A 4 4.15 0.12 -5.72
C VAL A 4 4.90 0.99 -4.72
N ASP A 5 4.63 2.29 -4.83
CA ASP A 5 5.22 3.35 -4.01
C ASP A 5 4.38 3.65 -2.76
N ALA A 6 4.89 4.48 -1.85
CA ALA A 6 4.26 4.76 -0.56
C ALA A 6 2.92 5.47 -0.72
N GLY A 7 2.83 6.41 -1.68
CA GLY A 7 1.60 7.15 -1.96
C GLY A 7 0.41 6.23 -2.27
N PRO A 8 0.51 5.36 -3.29
CA PRO A 8 -0.54 4.37 -3.57
C PRO A 8 -0.85 3.41 -2.41
N LEU A 9 0.16 2.99 -1.63
CA LEU A 9 -0.08 2.15 -0.45
C LEU A 9 -0.96 2.87 0.59
N VAL A 10 -0.63 4.12 0.90
CA VAL A 10 -1.42 4.98 1.80
C VAL A 10 -2.83 5.16 1.27
N ALA A 11 -2.97 5.53 0.00
CA ALA A 11 -4.28 5.76 -0.61
C ALA A 11 -5.16 4.50 -0.63
N MET A 12 -4.59 3.30 -0.78
CA MET A 12 -5.37 2.06 -0.77
C MET A 12 -5.95 1.71 0.61
N VAL A 13 -5.28 2.07 1.71
CA VAL A 13 -5.72 1.73 3.07
C VAL A 13 -6.45 2.87 3.78
N HIS A 14 -6.27 4.11 3.33
CA HIS A 14 -6.92 5.29 3.87
C HIS A 14 -8.10 5.70 2.99
N VAL A 15 -9.33 5.35 3.41
CA VAL A 15 -10.56 5.59 2.63
C VAL A 15 -10.85 7.07 2.36
N ASP A 16 -10.41 7.95 3.25
CA ASP A 16 -10.58 9.40 3.13
C ASP A 16 -9.46 10.07 2.30
N ASP A 17 -8.52 9.30 1.73
CA ASP A 17 -7.53 9.83 0.80
C ASP A 17 -8.19 10.21 -0.54
N ASP A 18 -7.90 11.41 -1.04
CA ASP A 18 -8.44 11.91 -2.32
C ASP A 18 -8.14 10.98 -3.52
N GLN A 19 -7.12 10.13 -3.41
CA GLN A 19 -6.74 9.16 -4.45
C GLN A 19 -7.23 7.74 -4.18
N HIS A 20 -7.95 7.49 -3.07
CA HIS A 20 -8.39 6.15 -2.67
C HIS A 20 -9.11 5.40 -3.81
N GLU A 21 -10.19 5.98 -4.34
CA GLU A 21 -10.99 5.34 -5.40
C GLU A 21 -10.14 5.04 -6.64
N ARG A 22 -9.30 6.00 -7.06
CA ARG A 22 -8.41 5.85 -8.22
C ARG A 22 -7.39 4.72 -8.02
N CYS A 23 -6.80 4.62 -6.84
CA CYS A 23 -5.85 3.57 -6.51
C CYS A 23 -6.51 2.19 -6.44
N ILE A 24 -7.71 2.08 -5.86
CA ILE A 24 -8.49 0.84 -5.83
C ILE A 24 -8.89 0.40 -7.25
N GLU A 25 -9.34 1.32 -8.10
CA GLU A 25 -9.66 1.02 -9.48
C GLU A 25 -8.45 0.55 -10.28
N ALA A 26 -7.32 1.25 -10.16
CA ALA A 26 -6.06 0.84 -10.80
C ALA A 26 -5.62 -0.56 -10.32
N ALA A 27 -5.65 -0.81 -9.00
CA ALA A 27 -5.28 -2.09 -8.41
C ALA A 27 -6.12 -3.25 -8.96
N ARG A 28 -7.42 -3.04 -9.20
CA ARG A 28 -8.31 -4.06 -9.80
C ARG A 28 -7.95 -4.43 -11.25
N THR A 29 -7.24 -3.55 -11.96
CA THR A 29 -6.82 -3.81 -13.36
C THR A 29 -5.48 -4.53 -13.47
N ILE A 30 -4.67 -4.50 -12.40
CA ILE A 30 -3.34 -5.11 -12.38
C ILE A 30 -3.48 -6.63 -12.25
N ARG A 31 -2.82 -7.36 -13.16
CA ARG A 31 -2.76 -8.84 -13.15
C ARG A 31 -1.38 -9.37 -12.80
N ASP A 32 -0.36 -8.55 -12.99
CA ASP A 32 1.01 -8.84 -12.58
C ASP A 32 1.16 -8.82 -11.05
N PRO A 33 2.08 -9.60 -10.47
CA PRO A 33 2.44 -9.47 -9.07
C PRO A 33 2.87 -8.04 -8.72
N VAL A 34 2.47 -7.55 -7.56
CA VAL A 34 2.83 -6.23 -7.04
C VAL A 34 3.83 -6.38 -5.89
N GLY A 35 4.94 -5.65 -5.98
CA GLY A 35 5.98 -5.64 -4.96
C GLY A 35 6.29 -4.24 -4.44
N THR A 36 6.87 -4.14 -3.26
CA THR A 36 7.36 -2.90 -2.64
C THR A 36 8.67 -3.15 -1.88
N LEU A 37 9.20 -2.14 -1.20
CA LEU A 37 10.46 -2.18 -0.45
C LEU A 37 10.29 -1.70 1.00
N TRP A 38 11.15 -2.16 1.91
CA TRP A 38 11.11 -1.72 3.31
C TRP A 38 11.16 -0.18 3.50
N PRO A 39 11.97 0.59 2.77
CA PRO A 39 11.93 2.06 2.86
C PRO A 39 10.58 2.66 2.46
N VAL A 40 9.90 2.07 1.48
CA VAL A 40 8.57 2.50 1.01
C VAL A 40 7.50 2.19 2.06
N VAL A 41 7.59 1.02 2.69
CA VAL A 41 6.73 0.64 3.84
C VAL A 41 6.95 1.61 5.01
N ALA A 42 8.21 1.94 5.33
CA ALA A 42 8.52 2.89 6.39
C ALA A 42 7.96 4.30 6.12
N GLU A 43 8.05 4.80 4.88
CA GLU A 43 7.43 6.07 4.49
C GLU A 43 5.90 6.03 4.62
N ALA A 44 5.26 4.96 4.14
CA ALA A 44 3.81 4.80 4.25
C ALA A 44 3.36 4.73 5.72
N MET A 45 4.09 4.00 6.57
CA MET A 45 3.83 3.93 8.01
C MET A 45 3.96 5.30 8.68
N TYR A 46 5.00 6.08 8.33
CA TYR A 46 5.17 7.44 8.82
C TYR A 46 4.02 8.36 8.38
N ARG A 47 3.58 8.25 7.12
CA ARG A 47 2.42 9.03 6.63
C ARG A 47 1.11 8.66 7.32
N LEU A 48 0.96 7.42 7.78
CA LEU A 48 -0.22 6.91 8.47
C LEU A 48 -0.14 7.08 10.01
N ASP A 49 0.84 7.83 10.53
CA ASP A 49 1.07 7.99 11.98
C ASP A 49 -0.13 8.60 12.75
N PHE A 50 -1.04 9.24 12.03
CA PHE A 50 -2.29 9.78 12.55
C PHE A 50 -3.29 8.70 12.97
N SER A 51 -3.11 7.44 12.55
CA SER A 51 -4.11 6.37 12.74
C SER A 51 -3.46 5.00 12.83
N TRP A 52 -3.37 4.44 14.05
CA TRP A 52 -2.89 3.07 14.25
C TRP A 52 -3.74 2.03 13.49
N PRO A 53 -5.08 2.15 13.33
CA PRO A 53 -5.84 1.22 12.51
C PRO A 53 -5.48 1.29 11.02
N ALA A 54 -5.07 2.46 10.53
CA ALA A 54 -4.63 2.59 9.13
C ALA A 54 -3.25 1.96 8.91
N GLN A 55 -2.35 2.06 9.90
CA GLN A 55 -1.09 1.31 9.90
C GLN A 55 -1.33 -0.20 9.95
N ASP A 56 -2.30 -0.66 10.75
CA ASP A 56 -2.70 -2.07 10.84
C ASP A 56 -3.25 -2.59 9.49
N ALA A 57 -4.09 -1.80 8.82
CA ALA A 57 -4.59 -2.13 7.48
C ALA A 57 -3.46 -2.27 6.43
N LEU A 58 -2.36 -1.51 6.58
CA LEU A 58 -1.17 -1.69 5.73
C LEU A 58 -0.45 -3.01 6.03
N TRP A 59 -0.41 -3.45 7.30
CA TRP A 59 0.08 -4.80 7.64
C TRP A 59 -0.81 -5.90 7.05
N GLU A 60 -2.14 -5.78 7.18
CA GLU A 60 -3.08 -6.75 6.59
C GLU A 60 -2.93 -6.85 5.06
N LEU A 61 -2.65 -5.74 4.38
CA LEU A 61 -2.39 -5.74 2.94
C LEU A 61 -1.16 -6.59 2.58
N MET A 62 -0.09 -6.51 3.38
CA MET A 62 1.12 -7.31 3.19
C MET A 62 0.91 -8.77 3.59
N ASP A 63 0.24 -9.04 4.71
CA ASP A 63 -0.05 -10.40 5.19
C ASP A 63 -0.98 -11.17 4.24
N SER A 64 -1.89 -10.46 3.56
CA SER A 64 -2.73 -11.04 2.51
C SER A 64 -1.98 -11.38 1.21
N ALA A 65 -0.67 -11.11 1.15
CA ALA A 65 0.20 -11.29 -0.01
C ALA A 65 -0.26 -10.53 -1.27
N ARG A 66 -1.09 -9.49 -1.10
CA ARG A 66 -1.51 -8.60 -2.20
C ARG A 66 -0.36 -7.69 -2.66
N VAL A 67 0.56 -7.40 -1.75
CA VAL A 67 1.81 -6.66 -1.99
C VAL A 67 2.95 -7.41 -1.31
N GLU A 68 3.97 -7.78 -2.07
CA GLU A 68 5.16 -8.47 -1.56
C GLU A 68 6.30 -7.49 -1.24
N VAL A 69 6.95 -7.62 -0.09
CA VAL A 69 8.17 -6.84 0.20
C VAL A 69 9.37 -7.58 -0.40
N LEU A 70 10.02 -6.96 -1.40
CA LEU A 70 11.10 -7.58 -2.14
C LEU A 70 12.42 -7.55 -1.36
N PRO A 71 13.29 -8.57 -1.51
CA PRO A 71 14.57 -8.67 -0.81
C PRO A 71 15.68 -7.89 -1.53
N LEU A 72 15.48 -6.59 -1.73
CA LEU A 72 16.39 -5.69 -2.44
C LEU A 72 17.09 -4.72 -1.48
#